data_AF-A0A7X7P1G0-F1
#
_entry.id   AF-A0A7X7P1G0-F1
#
_cell.length_a   1.000
_cell.length_b   1.000
_cell.length_c   1.000
_cell.angle_alpha   90.00
_cell.angle_beta   90.00
_cell.angle_gamma   90.00
#
_symmetry.space_group_name_H-M   'P 1'
#
loop_
_entity.id
_entity.type
_entity.pdbx_description
1 polymer ?
#
loop_
_entity_poly.entity_id
_entity_poly.type
_entity_poly.pdbx_seq_one_letter_code
_entity_poly.pdbx_strand_id
1 'polypeptide(L)'
;MSHFNTLVFSHTPEEVDDLLAPYNECVEHGSPYAVFEEDTDADVDKTTGRKGYWRNPNAKWDWYELSGRWRGVLKLKDGKQGEFAPLTKYDDPARNRPGYCDRALVADLDFSRDEAAYQHALRRWEVMVEGAEQTPEEKENAFLRLYKPEYYLQRYNSKEFYAEHESSFVPYAYVTADGEWRSAGRMGWFGFDDVTYENLRTYAQGFYEYLALAEKQGLMVSMMDLHI
;
A
#
# COMPACT_ATOMS: atom_id res chain seq x y z
N MET A 1 -2.29 2.60 -14.79
CA MET A 1 -3.60 2.50 -14.12
C MET A 1 -3.65 1.27 -13.22
N SER A 2 -3.06 1.40 -12.03
CA SER A 2 -2.97 0.48 -10.91
C SER A 2 -3.32 1.25 -9.65
N HIS A 3 -3.87 0.54 -8.67
CA HIS A 3 -4.11 1.08 -7.35
C HIS A 3 -3.21 0.37 -6.34
N PHE A 4 -2.72 1.09 -5.33
CA PHE A 4 -2.01 0.49 -4.21
C PHE A 4 -2.27 1.21 -2.89
N ASN A 5 -2.25 0.45 -1.79
CA ASN A 5 -2.45 1.02 -0.46
C ASN A 5 -1.18 1.71 0.03
N THR A 6 -1.37 2.88 0.63
CA THR A 6 -0.28 3.64 1.25
C THR A 6 -0.70 4.11 2.63
N LEU A 7 0.15 3.93 3.63
CA LEU A 7 -0.04 4.56 4.94
C LEU A 7 0.68 5.91 4.98
N VAL A 8 -0.01 6.98 5.35
CA VAL A 8 0.62 8.29 5.59
C VAL A 8 0.61 8.58 7.08
N PHE A 9 1.80 8.64 7.68
CA PHE A 9 2.00 8.96 9.08
C PHE A 9 2.11 10.47 9.24
N SER A 10 1.40 11.04 10.21
CA SER A 10 1.31 12.49 10.41
C SER A 10 1.09 12.83 11.89
N HIS A 11 1.43 14.06 12.27
CA HIS A 11 1.06 14.62 13.57
C HIS A 11 -0.39 15.09 13.58
N THR A 12 -0.87 15.61 12.45
CA THR A 12 -2.28 15.96 12.28
C THR A 12 -2.80 15.55 10.89
N PRO A 13 -4.12 15.31 10.74
CA PRO A 13 -4.70 14.92 9.46
C PRO A 13 -4.47 15.90 8.30
N GLU A 14 -4.29 17.19 8.62
CA GLU A 14 -4.09 18.25 7.63
C GLU A 14 -2.72 18.15 6.93
N GLU A 15 -1.74 17.47 7.51
CA GLU A 15 -0.40 17.31 6.93
C GLU A 15 -0.36 16.30 5.77
N VAL A 16 -1.39 15.46 5.61
CA VAL A 16 -1.39 14.35 4.63
C VAL A 16 -1.15 14.85 3.20
N ASP A 17 -1.82 15.94 2.81
CA ASP A 17 -1.69 16.49 1.45
C ASP A 17 -0.28 17.05 1.21
N ASP A 18 0.29 17.74 2.20
CA ASP A 18 1.65 18.29 2.14
C ASP A 18 2.71 17.19 2.08
N LEU A 19 2.52 16.08 2.83
CA LEU A 19 3.41 14.92 2.83
C LEU A 19 3.37 14.15 1.51
N LEU A 20 2.23 14.14 0.81
CA LEU A 20 2.08 13.47 -0.49
C LEU A 20 2.51 14.35 -1.66
N ALA A 21 2.41 15.68 -1.55
CA ALA A 21 2.68 16.64 -2.62
C ALA A 21 4.02 16.44 -3.37
N PRO A 22 5.15 16.12 -2.71
CA PRO A 22 6.43 15.85 -3.40
C PRO A 22 6.41 14.67 -4.37
N TYR A 23 5.38 13.82 -4.29
CA TYR A 23 5.26 12.58 -5.05
C TYR A 23 4.17 12.62 -6.13
N ASN A 24 3.56 13.79 -6.35
CA ASN A 24 2.57 14.00 -7.42
C ASN A 24 3.24 13.94 -8.81
N GLU A 25 2.72 13.12 -9.71
CA GLU A 25 3.11 13.07 -11.12
C GLU A 25 2.66 14.30 -11.90
N CYS A 26 1.47 14.80 -11.59
CA CYS A 26 0.83 15.92 -12.29
C CYS A 26 1.44 17.25 -11.84
N VAL A 27 2.61 17.60 -12.41
CA VAL A 27 3.30 18.86 -12.14
C VAL A 27 3.33 19.77 -13.36
N GLU A 28 3.27 21.08 -13.10
CA GLU A 28 3.38 22.12 -14.11
C GLU A 28 4.62 23.00 -13.86
N HIS A 29 4.93 23.86 -14.84
CA HIS A 29 5.91 24.92 -14.67
C HIS A 29 5.64 25.73 -13.39
N GLY A 30 6.67 25.89 -12.55
CA GLY A 30 6.60 26.65 -11.30
C GLY A 30 6.32 25.79 -10.06
N SER A 31 5.97 24.52 -10.21
CA SER A 31 5.96 23.58 -9.09
C SER A 31 7.39 23.38 -8.55
N PRO A 32 7.59 23.35 -7.22
CA PRO A 32 8.91 23.10 -6.62
C PRO A 32 9.45 21.68 -6.92
N TYR A 33 8.60 20.78 -7.41
CA TYR A 33 8.95 19.39 -7.72
C TYR A 33 9.15 19.15 -9.23
N ALA A 34 8.86 20.15 -10.08
CA ALA A 34 8.92 20.00 -11.52
C ALA A 34 10.34 20.18 -12.06
N VAL A 35 10.76 19.25 -12.91
CA VAL A 35 11.98 19.32 -13.71
C VAL A 35 11.59 19.23 -15.18
N PHE A 36 12.12 20.14 -15.99
CA PHE A 36 11.92 20.09 -17.44
C PHE A 36 12.84 19.03 -18.07
N GLU A 37 12.25 18.11 -18.82
CA GLU A 37 12.95 17.13 -19.65
C GLU A 37 12.81 17.51 -21.12
N GLU A 38 13.94 17.61 -21.83
CA GLU A 38 13.90 17.79 -23.28
C GLU A 38 13.52 16.49 -23.98
N ASP A 39 12.61 16.61 -24.94
CA ASP A 39 12.20 15.53 -25.81
C ASP A 39 11.93 16.11 -27.20
N THR A 40 12.60 15.61 -28.23
CA THR A 40 12.49 16.12 -29.60
C THR A 40 11.15 15.82 -30.26
N ASP A 41 10.44 14.81 -29.74
CA ASP A 41 9.12 14.38 -30.21
C ASP A 41 7.98 15.12 -29.50
N ALA A 42 8.28 15.83 -28.41
CA ALA A 42 7.33 16.67 -27.69
C ALA A 42 7.10 18.02 -28.37
N ASP A 43 6.01 18.67 -27.95
CA ASP A 43 5.70 20.05 -28.32
C ASP A 43 6.70 21.03 -27.67
N VAL A 44 6.78 22.23 -28.25
CA VAL A 44 7.58 23.33 -27.66
C VAL A 44 6.86 23.86 -26.43
N ASP A 45 7.49 23.73 -25.27
CA ASP A 45 6.99 24.31 -24.03
C ASP A 45 7.09 25.84 -24.10
N LYS A 46 6.00 26.52 -23.76
CA LYS A 46 5.88 27.97 -23.88
C LYS A 46 6.81 28.73 -22.93
N THR A 47 7.20 28.12 -21.82
CA THR A 47 7.98 28.78 -20.78
C THR A 47 9.48 28.68 -21.06
N THR A 48 9.94 27.50 -21.46
CA THR A 48 11.35 27.25 -21.77
C THR A 48 11.72 27.59 -23.21
N GLY A 49 10.75 27.59 -24.13
CA GLY A 49 10.98 27.74 -25.57
C GLY A 49 11.66 26.52 -26.20
N ARG A 50 11.76 25.40 -25.48
CA ARG A 50 12.40 24.15 -25.91
C ARG A 50 11.35 23.06 -26.08
N LYS A 51 11.64 22.04 -26.89
CA LYS A 51 10.78 20.86 -26.99
C LYS A 51 10.99 19.94 -25.80
N GLY A 52 9.91 19.57 -25.12
CA GLY A 52 10.00 18.75 -23.91
C GLY A 52 8.75 18.84 -23.05
N TYR A 53 8.84 18.28 -21.84
CA TYR A 53 7.74 18.24 -20.88
C TYR A 53 8.25 18.43 -19.44
N TRP A 54 7.36 18.88 -18.55
CA TRP A 54 7.65 18.96 -17.12
C TRP A 54 7.30 17.64 -16.46
N ARG A 55 8.19 17.11 -15.63
CA ARG A 55 7.97 15.89 -14.87
C ARG A 55 8.44 16.03 -13.43
N ASN A 56 7.83 15.25 -12.54
CA ASN A 56 8.36 15.07 -11.20
C ASN A 56 9.24 13.80 -11.16
N PRO A 57 10.57 13.91 -10.95
CA PRO A 57 11.44 12.74 -10.88
C PRO A 57 11.12 11.82 -9.68
N ASN A 58 10.41 12.34 -8.68
CA ASN A 58 9.98 11.58 -7.51
C ASN A 58 8.54 11.06 -7.63
N ALA A 59 7.85 11.23 -8.77
CA ALA A 59 6.46 10.83 -8.94
C ALA A 59 6.18 9.39 -8.48
N LYS A 60 5.07 9.23 -7.75
CA LYS A 60 4.54 7.94 -7.26
C LYS A 60 3.05 7.77 -7.55
N TRP A 61 2.32 8.86 -7.77
CA TRP A 61 0.88 8.85 -7.97
C TRP A 61 0.42 10.00 -8.87
N ASP A 62 -0.69 9.83 -9.59
CA ASP A 62 -1.37 10.87 -10.38
C ASP A 62 -2.63 11.43 -9.68
N TRP A 63 -3.30 10.60 -8.86
CA TRP A 63 -4.33 10.99 -7.91
C TRP A 63 -4.39 10.01 -6.73
N TYR A 64 -5.07 10.43 -5.66
CA TYR A 64 -5.33 9.58 -4.50
C TYR A 64 -6.68 9.88 -3.85
N GLU A 65 -7.15 8.96 -3.01
CA GLU A 65 -8.32 9.12 -2.15
C GLU A 65 -8.03 8.56 -0.75
N LEU A 66 -8.65 9.14 0.28
CA LEU A 66 -8.63 8.56 1.62
C LEU A 66 -9.37 7.22 1.61
N SER A 67 -8.66 6.16 1.96
CA SER A 67 -9.05 4.75 1.98
C SER A 67 -9.45 4.11 0.66
N GLY A 68 -10.37 4.69 -0.12
CA GLY A 68 -10.86 4.14 -1.39
C GLY A 68 -11.12 2.62 -1.33
N ARG A 69 -10.39 1.84 -2.15
CA ARG A 69 -10.49 0.37 -2.20
C ARG A 69 -10.15 -0.35 -0.89
N TRP A 70 -9.40 0.30 -0.01
CA TRP A 70 -8.93 -0.21 1.28
C TRP A 70 -9.69 0.37 2.47
N ARG A 71 -10.90 0.89 2.25
CA ARG A 71 -11.80 1.28 3.34
C ARG A 71 -11.98 0.17 4.38
N GLY A 72 -11.79 0.53 5.65
CA GLY A 72 -12.02 -0.34 6.80
C GLY A 72 -11.03 -1.49 6.95
N VAL A 73 -9.78 -1.32 6.53
CA VAL A 73 -8.74 -2.36 6.69
C VAL A 73 -7.90 -2.20 7.95
N LEU A 74 -7.84 -1.00 8.56
CA LEU A 74 -7.06 -0.77 9.77
C LEU A 74 -7.83 -1.28 10.98
N LYS A 75 -7.30 -2.30 11.65
CA LYS A 75 -7.92 -2.92 12.82
C LYS A 75 -7.64 -2.10 14.08
N LEU A 76 -8.67 -1.79 14.83
CA LEU A 76 -8.59 -1.10 16.12
C LEU A 76 -8.35 -2.09 17.26
N LYS A 77 -7.62 -1.66 18.28
CA LYS A 77 -7.58 -2.34 19.60
C LYS A 77 -8.96 -2.23 20.26
N ASP A 78 -9.26 -3.18 21.15
CA ASP A 78 -10.56 -3.24 21.85
C ASP A 78 -10.91 -1.92 22.54
N GLY A 79 -12.13 -1.43 22.29
CA GLY A 79 -12.66 -0.19 22.86
C GLY A 79 -12.08 1.10 22.28
N LYS A 80 -11.17 1.03 21.30
CA LYS A 80 -10.66 2.19 20.58
C LYS A 80 -11.59 2.61 19.44
N GLN A 81 -11.43 3.85 19.02
CA GLN A 81 -12.20 4.45 17.94
C GLN A 81 -11.25 5.02 16.90
N GLY A 82 -11.69 5.01 15.66
CA GLY A 82 -11.02 5.64 14.54
C GLY A 82 -12.04 6.33 13.65
N GLU A 83 -11.54 6.96 12.61
CA GLU A 83 -12.31 7.73 11.66
C GLU A 83 -12.46 6.95 10.36
N PHE A 84 -13.64 7.08 9.74
CA PHE A 84 -13.87 6.65 8.38
C PHE A 84 -13.92 7.87 7.46
N ALA A 85 -13.41 7.74 6.24
CA ALA A 85 -13.61 8.74 5.21
C ALA A 85 -15.13 8.91 4.95
N PRO A 86 -15.61 10.13 4.60
CA PRO A 86 -16.98 10.31 4.15
C PRO A 86 -17.33 9.34 3.02
N LEU A 87 -18.55 8.81 3.03
CA LEU A 87 -19.00 7.90 1.97
C LEU A 87 -19.26 8.67 0.67
N THR A 88 -18.76 8.14 -0.43
CA THR A 88 -19.09 8.53 -1.80
C THR A 88 -20.16 7.60 -2.37
N LYS A 89 -20.68 7.92 -3.56
CA LYS A 89 -21.65 7.05 -4.26
C LYS A 89 -21.06 5.73 -4.76
N TYR A 90 -19.73 5.57 -4.70
CA TYR A 90 -19.02 4.37 -5.14
C TYR A 90 -18.58 3.49 -3.96
N ASP A 91 -18.71 4.00 -2.74
CA ASP A 91 -18.39 3.25 -1.52
C ASP A 91 -19.47 2.22 -1.20
N ASP A 92 -19.03 1.07 -0.71
CA ASP A 92 -19.90 0.09 -0.06
C ASP A 92 -19.90 0.36 1.46
N PRO A 93 -21.02 0.84 2.04
CA PRO A 93 -21.12 1.13 3.47
C PRO A 93 -20.86 -0.10 4.35
N ALA A 94 -21.05 -1.33 3.83
CA ALA A 94 -20.78 -2.56 4.56
C ALA A 94 -19.28 -2.75 4.88
N ARG A 95 -18.40 -1.98 4.24
CA ARG A 95 -16.97 -1.95 4.55
C ARG A 95 -16.63 -1.17 5.82
N ASN A 96 -17.55 -0.35 6.35
CA ASN A 96 -17.39 0.30 7.65
C ASN A 96 -17.67 -0.70 8.79
N ARG A 97 -16.79 -1.68 8.93
CA ARG A 97 -16.93 -2.77 9.90
C ARG A 97 -16.63 -2.27 11.32
N PRO A 98 -17.41 -2.70 12.33
CA PRO A 98 -17.06 -2.45 13.73
C PRO A 98 -15.66 -2.97 14.06
N GLY A 99 -14.87 -2.18 14.79
CA GLY A 99 -13.49 -2.52 15.15
C GLY A 99 -12.46 -2.23 14.06
N TYR A 100 -12.86 -1.56 12.97
CA TYR A 100 -11.95 -1.09 11.92
C TYR A 100 -12.14 0.40 11.64
N CYS A 101 -11.18 1.02 10.95
CA CYS A 101 -11.23 2.41 10.51
C CYS A 101 -10.37 2.67 9.27
N ASP A 102 -10.37 3.93 8.82
CA ASP A 102 -9.53 4.45 7.74
C ASP A 102 -8.36 5.29 8.30
N ARG A 103 -8.54 5.85 9.49
CA ARG A 103 -7.56 6.71 10.17
C ARG A 103 -7.68 6.58 11.69
N ALA A 104 -6.55 6.52 12.38
CA ALA A 104 -6.50 6.51 13.84
C ALA A 104 -5.09 6.89 14.34
N LEU A 105 -4.93 7.03 15.66
CA LEU A 105 -3.62 7.01 16.30
C LEU A 105 -2.98 5.63 16.10
N VAL A 106 -1.67 5.60 15.85
CA VAL A 106 -0.92 4.33 15.74
C VAL A 106 -1.07 3.50 17.01
N ALA A 107 -1.06 4.15 18.18
CA ALA A 107 -1.23 3.51 19.48
C ALA A 107 -2.60 2.82 19.66
N ASP A 108 -3.60 3.18 18.87
CA ASP A 108 -4.97 2.64 18.96
C ASP A 108 -5.23 1.49 17.98
N LEU A 109 -4.28 1.18 17.11
CA LEU A 109 -4.39 0.16 16.08
C LEU A 109 -3.71 -1.16 16.49
N ASP A 110 -4.30 -2.26 16.04
CA ASP A 110 -3.80 -3.62 16.23
C ASP A 110 -3.18 -4.14 14.92
N PHE A 111 -1.86 -4.16 14.86
CA PHE A 111 -1.07 -4.72 13.76
C PHE A 111 -0.56 -6.14 14.07
N SER A 112 -1.13 -6.82 15.07
CA SER A 112 -0.77 -8.21 15.35
C SER A 112 -1.20 -9.14 14.22
N ARG A 113 -0.41 -10.21 14.03
CA ARG A 113 -0.69 -11.25 13.05
C ARG A 113 -2.04 -11.91 13.30
N ASP A 114 -2.82 -12.09 12.24
CA ASP A 114 -4.03 -12.91 12.29
C ASP A 114 -3.66 -14.39 12.22
N GLU A 115 -3.74 -15.09 13.35
CA GLU A 115 -3.37 -16.51 13.43
C GLU A 115 -4.26 -17.41 12.55
N ALA A 116 -5.54 -17.09 12.38
CA ALA A 116 -6.42 -17.86 11.51
C ALA A 116 -6.03 -17.66 10.04
N ALA A 117 -5.72 -16.42 9.64
CA ALA A 117 -5.20 -16.13 8.31
C ALA A 117 -3.84 -16.82 8.06
N TYR A 118 -2.98 -16.88 9.08
CA TYR A 118 -1.68 -17.55 9.00
C TYR A 118 -1.83 -19.05 8.71
N GLN A 119 -2.65 -19.76 9.49
CA GLN A 119 -2.92 -21.18 9.27
C GLN A 119 -3.57 -21.44 7.90
N HIS A 120 -4.49 -20.56 7.49
CA HIS A 120 -5.11 -20.65 6.18
C HIS A 120 -4.11 -20.43 5.04
N ALA A 121 -3.16 -19.51 5.19
CA ALA A 121 -2.11 -19.25 4.21
C ALA A 121 -1.11 -20.41 4.10
N LEU A 122 -0.73 -21.04 5.23
CA LEU A 122 0.04 -22.29 5.22
C LEU A 122 -0.68 -23.37 4.40
N ARG A 123 -1.96 -23.58 4.67
CA ARG A 123 -2.76 -24.57 3.95
C ARG A 123 -2.87 -24.26 2.46
N ARG A 124 -3.05 -22.98 2.12
CA ARG A 124 -3.08 -22.53 0.72
C ARG A 124 -1.74 -22.85 0.03
N TRP A 125 -0.60 -22.62 0.68
CA TRP A 125 0.70 -22.97 0.12
C TRP A 125 0.84 -24.47 -0.19
N GLU A 126 0.42 -25.33 0.75
CA GLU A 126 0.46 -26.79 0.54
C GLU A 126 -0.31 -27.21 -0.72
N VAL A 127 -1.50 -26.64 -0.94
CA VAL A 127 -2.32 -26.96 -2.13
C VAL A 127 -1.74 -26.36 -3.42
N MET A 128 -1.24 -25.13 -3.34
CA MET A 128 -0.94 -24.30 -4.52
C MET A 128 0.49 -24.45 -5.01
N VAL A 129 1.42 -24.74 -4.11
CA VAL A 129 2.85 -24.83 -4.37
C VAL A 129 3.34 -26.26 -4.22
N GLU A 130 2.93 -26.96 -3.17
CA GLU A 130 3.38 -28.34 -2.89
C GLU A 130 2.47 -29.40 -3.57
N GLY A 131 1.31 -28.99 -4.08
CA GLY A 131 0.40 -29.87 -4.82
C GLY A 131 -0.44 -30.81 -3.96
N ALA A 132 -0.65 -30.50 -2.68
CA ALA A 132 -1.50 -31.27 -1.78
C ALA A 132 -2.95 -31.36 -2.30
N GLU A 133 -3.61 -32.49 -2.01
CA GLU A 133 -5.02 -32.68 -2.38
C GLU A 133 -5.92 -31.74 -1.59
N GLN A 134 -6.93 -31.20 -2.27
CA GLN A 134 -7.95 -30.36 -1.66
C GLN A 134 -9.06 -31.20 -1.02
N THR A 135 -9.54 -30.74 0.13
CA THR A 135 -10.79 -31.24 0.71
C THR A 135 -11.99 -30.85 -0.17
N PRO A 136 -13.16 -31.52 -0.02
CA PRO A 136 -14.37 -31.13 -0.73
C PRO A 136 -14.79 -29.66 -0.52
N GLU A 137 -14.62 -29.15 0.70
CA GLU A 137 -14.92 -27.76 1.08
C GLU A 137 -13.94 -26.76 0.42
N GLU A 138 -12.66 -27.10 0.33
CA GLU A 138 -11.64 -26.27 -0.34
C GLU A 138 -11.85 -26.20 -1.87
N LYS A 139 -12.49 -27.22 -2.46
CA LYS A 139 -12.86 -27.22 -3.88
C LYS A 139 -14.02 -26.27 -4.16
N GLU A 140 -14.96 -26.13 -3.22
CA GLU A 140 -16.10 -25.23 -3.32
C GLU A 140 -15.69 -23.77 -3.14
N ASN A 141 -14.80 -23.49 -2.18
CA ASN A 141 -14.25 -22.15 -1.95
C ASN A 141 -13.16 -21.73 -2.95
N ALA A 142 -12.80 -22.61 -3.89
CA ALA A 142 -11.86 -22.44 -4.98
C ALA A 142 -10.59 -21.66 -4.59
N PHE A 143 -9.55 -22.36 -4.10
CA PHE A 143 -8.20 -21.79 -4.15
C PHE A 143 -7.84 -21.47 -5.61
N LEU A 144 -8.00 -20.20 -5.99
CA LEU A 144 -7.78 -19.75 -7.36
C LEU A 144 -6.29 -19.86 -7.71
N ARG A 145 -5.95 -20.82 -8.57
CA ARG A 145 -4.61 -21.01 -9.17
C ARG A 145 -4.30 -19.93 -10.20
N LEU A 146 -4.15 -18.70 -9.74
CA LEU A 146 -3.82 -17.55 -10.57
C LEU A 146 -2.37 -17.61 -11.08
N TYR A 147 -1.44 -18.11 -10.24
CA TYR A 147 -0.02 -18.21 -10.56
C TYR A 147 0.48 -19.65 -10.42
N LYS A 148 1.55 -19.95 -11.16
CA LYS A 148 2.26 -21.23 -11.05
C LYS A 148 3.09 -21.28 -9.75
N PRO A 149 3.42 -22.47 -9.23
CA PRO A 149 4.24 -22.62 -8.03
C PRO A 149 5.55 -21.80 -8.04
N GLU A 150 6.20 -21.67 -9.20
CA GLU A 150 7.48 -20.97 -9.34
C GLU A 150 7.37 -19.49 -8.95
N TYR A 151 6.22 -18.86 -9.18
CA TYR A 151 5.97 -17.48 -8.78
C TYR A 151 6.06 -17.34 -7.25
N TYR A 152 5.38 -18.22 -6.51
CA TYR A 152 5.38 -18.19 -5.05
C TYR A 152 6.76 -18.44 -4.47
N LEU A 153 7.49 -19.40 -5.05
CA LEU A 153 8.87 -19.70 -4.64
C LEU A 153 9.81 -18.52 -4.90
N GLN A 154 9.69 -17.84 -6.06
CA GLN A 154 10.53 -16.69 -6.37
C GLN A 154 10.19 -15.47 -5.50
N ARG A 155 8.90 -15.23 -5.20
CA ARG A 155 8.46 -14.05 -4.46
C ARG A 155 8.58 -14.18 -2.95
N TYR A 156 8.24 -15.35 -2.40
CA TYR A 156 8.14 -15.56 -0.96
C TYR A 156 9.23 -16.48 -0.39
N ASN A 157 9.91 -17.25 -1.24
CA ASN A 157 11.00 -18.16 -0.88
C ASN A 157 10.63 -19.35 0.04
N SER A 158 9.77 -19.17 1.05
CA SER A 158 9.30 -20.24 1.93
C SER A 158 7.80 -20.14 2.26
N LYS A 159 7.24 -21.28 2.68
CA LYS A 159 5.86 -21.40 3.16
C LYS A 159 5.59 -20.51 4.37
N GLU A 160 6.52 -20.48 5.32
CA GLU A 160 6.40 -19.74 6.57
C GLU A 160 6.42 -18.23 6.32
N PHE A 161 7.29 -17.77 5.41
CA PHE A 161 7.34 -16.35 5.05
C PHE A 161 6.11 -15.93 4.25
N TYR A 162 5.63 -16.77 3.33
CA TYR A 162 4.35 -16.55 2.65
C TYR A 162 3.20 -16.39 3.63
N ALA A 163 3.07 -17.32 4.59
CA ALA A 163 2.01 -17.27 5.58
C ALA A 163 2.13 -16.05 6.49
N GLU A 164 3.35 -15.68 6.91
CA GLU A 164 3.60 -14.48 7.70
C GLU A 164 3.17 -13.22 6.94
N HIS A 165 3.53 -13.12 5.65
CA HIS A 165 3.18 -11.99 4.80
C HIS A 165 1.67 -11.84 4.58
N GLU A 166 0.95 -12.95 4.33
CA GLU A 166 -0.50 -12.92 4.06
C GLU A 166 -1.35 -12.67 5.31
N SER A 167 -0.81 -12.93 6.50
CA SER A 167 -1.51 -12.81 7.79
C SER A 167 -1.14 -11.57 8.59
N SER A 168 -0.10 -10.87 8.16
CA SER A 168 0.36 -9.61 8.72
C SER A 168 -0.15 -8.44 7.89
N PHE A 169 -0.41 -7.31 8.55
CA PHE A 169 -0.69 -6.07 7.83
C PHE A 169 0.61 -5.34 7.49
N VAL A 170 0.96 -5.28 6.20
CA VAL A 170 2.05 -4.46 5.67
C VAL A 170 1.53 -3.74 4.40
N PRO A 171 1.48 -2.40 4.36
CA PRO A 171 1.01 -1.68 3.18
C PRO A 171 2.05 -1.76 2.06
N TYR A 172 1.68 -1.50 0.81
CA TYR A 172 2.63 -1.48 -0.31
C TYR A 172 3.65 -0.36 -0.17
N ALA A 173 3.20 0.80 0.31
CA ALA A 173 4.04 1.94 0.63
C ALA A 173 3.63 2.60 1.96
N TYR A 174 4.54 3.39 2.52
CA TYR A 174 4.21 4.36 3.55
C TYR A 174 5.05 5.64 3.41
N VAL A 175 4.49 6.74 3.90
CA VAL A 175 5.16 8.03 4.02
C VAL A 175 5.32 8.35 5.50
N THR A 176 6.56 8.58 5.91
CA THR A 176 6.89 8.97 7.29
C THR A 176 6.42 10.39 7.59
N ALA A 177 6.27 10.75 8.87
CA ALA A 177 5.89 12.11 9.28
C ALA A 177 6.93 13.20 8.93
N ASP A 178 8.16 12.83 8.58
CA ASP A 178 9.18 13.72 8.01
C ASP A 178 9.18 13.74 6.46
N GLY A 179 8.22 13.07 5.82
CA GLY A 179 8.00 13.13 4.38
C GLY A 179 8.84 12.16 3.55
N GLU A 180 9.40 11.11 4.15
CA GLU A 180 10.15 10.07 3.44
C GLU A 180 9.20 9.00 2.88
N TRP A 181 9.21 8.80 1.56
CA TRP A 181 8.52 7.69 0.91
C TRP A 181 9.30 6.39 1.01
N ARG A 182 8.63 5.33 1.45
CA ARG A 182 9.14 3.96 1.47
C ARG A 182 8.14 3.02 0.83
N SER A 183 8.58 2.15 -0.08
CA SER A 183 7.71 1.14 -0.71
C SER A 183 8.43 -0.19 -0.85
N ALA A 184 7.65 -1.27 -0.92
CA ALA A 184 8.18 -2.62 -1.15
C ALA A 184 8.94 -2.70 -2.49
N GLY A 185 8.47 -1.98 -3.51
CA GLY A 185 9.10 -1.90 -4.82
C GLY A 185 8.49 -0.76 -5.62
N ARG A 186 8.58 -0.85 -6.95
CA ARG A 186 7.94 0.09 -7.87
C ARG A 186 6.68 -0.53 -8.46
N MET A 187 5.56 0.16 -8.27
CA MET A 187 4.29 -0.20 -8.89
C MET A 187 4.33 0.14 -10.37
N GLY A 188 3.93 -0.81 -11.20
CA GLY A 188 3.76 -0.70 -12.64
C GLY A 188 2.29 -0.74 -13.03
N TRP A 189 2.02 -1.05 -14.31
CA TRP A 189 0.67 -1.09 -14.86
C TRP A 189 -0.06 -2.38 -14.50
N PHE A 190 -1.38 -2.32 -14.33
CA PHE A 190 -2.25 -3.47 -14.04
C PHE A 190 -1.89 -4.26 -12.78
N GLY A 191 -1.39 -3.57 -11.74
CA GLY A 191 -0.99 -4.16 -10.46
C GLY A 191 0.30 -4.98 -10.50
N PHE A 192 1.06 -4.91 -11.60
CA PHE A 192 2.39 -5.53 -11.65
C PHE A 192 3.41 -4.68 -10.90
N ASP A 193 4.30 -5.32 -10.15
CA ASP A 193 5.41 -4.69 -9.46
C ASP A 193 6.73 -5.43 -9.73
N ASP A 194 7.85 -4.80 -9.36
CA ASP A 194 9.19 -5.40 -9.40
C ASP A 194 9.68 -5.91 -8.03
N VAL A 195 8.74 -6.20 -7.11
CA VAL A 195 9.06 -6.62 -5.75
C VAL A 195 9.67 -8.03 -5.74
N THR A 196 10.82 -8.16 -5.08
CA THR A 196 11.50 -9.43 -4.81
C THR A 196 11.28 -9.92 -3.37
N TYR A 197 11.72 -11.14 -3.06
CA TYR A 197 11.74 -11.66 -1.69
C TYR A 197 12.54 -10.77 -0.73
N GLU A 198 13.75 -10.33 -1.12
CA GLU A 198 14.59 -9.48 -0.26
C GLU A 198 13.96 -8.11 -0.03
N ASN A 199 13.31 -7.57 -1.07
CA ASN A 199 12.50 -6.35 -0.95
C ASN A 199 11.41 -6.52 0.11
N LEU A 200 10.56 -7.56 0.02
CA LEU A 200 9.48 -7.80 0.98
C LEU A 200 9.99 -7.92 2.41
N ARG A 201 11.05 -8.70 2.61
CA ARG A 201 11.61 -8.96 3.94
C ARG A 201 12.16 -7.71 4.59
N THR A 202 13.01 -6.97 3.87
CA THR A 202 13.65 -5.74 4.39
C THR A 202 12.65 -4.62 4.59
N TYR A 203 11.70 -4.47 3.66
CA TYR A 203 10.64 -3.48 3.75
C TYR A 203 9.69 -3.75 4.92
N ALA A 204 9.22 -4.99 5.11
CA ALA A 204 8.34 -5.34 6.22
C ALA A 204 9.02 -5.11 7.59
N GLN A 205 10.32 -5.45 7.70
CA GLN A 205 11.09 -5.16 8.90
C GLN A 205 11.15 -3.64 9.17
N GLY A 206 11.52 -2.84 8.17
CA GLY A 206 11.59 -1.38 8.31
C GLY A 206 10.23 -0.74 8.62
N PHE A 207 9.14 -1.30 8.10
CA PHE A 207 7.79 -0.87 8.42
C PHE A 207 7.47 -1.06 9.91
N TYR A 208 7.69 -2.26 10.47
CA TYR A 208 7.43 -2.51 11.89
C TYR A 208 8.35 -1.73 12.84
N GLU A 209 9.61 -1.51 12.44
CA GLU A 209 10.52 -0.62 13.18
C GLU A 209 9.99 0.83 13.22
N TYR A 210 9.51 1.33 12.08
CA TYR A 210 8.92 2.66 12.01
C TYR A 210 7.59 2.76 12.76
N LEU A 211 6.76 1.71 12.72
CA LEU A 211 5.50 1.65 13.46
C LEU A 211 5.73 1.81 14.97
N ALA A 212 6.75 1.14 15.52
CA ALA A 212 7.12 1.25 16.93
C ALA A 212 7.65 2.65 17.30
N LEU A 213 8.29 3.35 16.35
CA LEU A 213 8.67 4.75 16.51
C LEU A 213 7.46 5.68 16.49
N ALA A 214 6.57 5.48 15.52
CA ALA A 214 5.35 6.26 15.33
C ALA A 214 4.41 6.17 16.54
N GLU A 215 4.28 4.98 17.15
CA GLU A 215 3.53 4.79 18.39
C GLU A 215 4.10 5.65 19.53
N LYS A 216 5.43 5.66 19.72
CA LYS A 216 6.10 6.46 20.76
C LYS A 216 5.98 7.96 20.54
N GLN A 217 5.92 8.39 19.29
CA GLN A 217 5.77 9.79 18.90
C GLN A 217 4.30 10.25 18.94
N GLY A 218 3.35 9.34 19.17
CA GLY A 218 1.92 9.66 19.19
C GLY A 218 1.39 10.04 17.81
N LEU A 219 1.95 9.47 16.74
CA LEU A 219 1.53 9.77 15.38
C LEU A 219 0.14 9.20 15.07
N MET A 220 -0.54 9.88 14.16
CA MET A 220 -1.69 9.35 13.44
C MET A 220 -1.23 8.64 12.18
N VAL A 221 -2.08 7.75 11.68
CA VAL A 221 -1.91 7.13 10.37
C VAL A 221 -3.20 7.19 9.56
N SER A 222 -3.08 7.51 8.28
CA SER A 222 -4.18 7.51 7.31
C SER A 222 -3.96 6.44 6.25
N MET A 223 -4.97 5.62 5.98
CA MET A 223 -5.00 4.69 4.85
C MET A 223 -5.35 5.43 3.56
N MET A 224 -4.52 5.33 2.54
CA MET A 224 -4.71 6.01 1.25
C MET A 224 -4.77 5.00 0.09
N ASP A 225 -5.69 5.23 -0.84
CA ASP A 225 -5.75 4.58 -2.16
C ASP A 225 -5.03 5.48 -3.16
N LEU A 226 -3.81 5.10 -3.56
CA LEU A 226 -3.02 5.84 -4.55
C LEU A 226 -3.14 5.17 -5.91
N HIS A 227 -3.16 5.99 -6.95
CA HIS A 227 -3.24 5.56 -8.34
C HIS A 227 -2.00 5.96 -9.15
N ILE A 228 -1.61 5.11 -10.11
CA ILE A 228 -0.54 5.32 -11.10
C ILE A 228 -0.86 4.60 -12.42
#